data_AF-A0A378XFD0-F1
#
_entry.id   AF-A0A378XFD0-F1
#
_cell.length_a   1.000
_cell.length_b   1.000
_cell.length_c   1.000
_cell.angle_alpha   90.00
_cell.angle_beta   90.00
_cell.angle_gamma   90.00
#
_symmetry.space_group_name_H-M   'P 1'
#
loop_
_entity.id
_entity.type
_entity.pdbx_description
1 polymer ?
#
loop_
_entity_poly.entity_id
_entity_poly.type
_entity_poly.pdbx_seq_one_letter_code
_entity_poly.pdbx_strand_id
1 'polypeptide(L)'
;MTQINKARRRVLTTSGSVLGLASISAISGLTPAAKVLAATQTDAGSGPSLPDYASWKDPDSLIIHSANTMETKRSAFGSGIITPLERLFVRNNISPPSEDIIKVPDAWEIEIAGVKDP
;
A
#
# COMPACT_ATOMS: atom_id res chain seq x y z
N MET A 1 9.48 -16.46 -49.80
CA MET A 1 10.65 -16.06 -48.98
C MET A 1 10.32 -14.77 -48.26
N THR A 2 9.96 -14.83 -46.98
CA THR A 2 9.53 -13.67 -46.20
C THR A 2 10.77 -12.93 -45.68
N GLN A 3 11.01 -11.70 -46.14
CA GLN A 3 12.14 -10.87 -45.72
C GLN A 3 11.94 -10.39 -44.28
N ILE A 4 12.81 -10.85 -43.38
CA ILE A 4 12.83 -10.42 -41.97
C ILE A 4 13.42 -9.00 -41.91
N ASN A 5 12.61 -8.03 -41.47
CA ASN A 5 13.03 -6.66 -41.26
C ASN A 5 13.96 -6.57 -40.03
N LYS A 6 15.27 -6.48 -40.28
CA LYS A 6 16.33 -6.46 -39.26
C LYS A 6 16.23 -5.25 -38.33
N ALA A 7 15.68 -4.12 -38.78
CA ALA A 7 15.51 -2.92 -37.95
C ALA A 7 14.44 -3.14 -36.86
N ARG A 8 13.32 -3.76 -37.22
CA ARG A 8 12.24 -4.09 -36.26
C ARG A 8 12.69 -5.12 -35.21
N ARG A 9 13.50 -6.10 -35.63
CA ARG A 9 14.09 -7.09 -34.71
C ARG A 9 15.08 -6.46 -33.73
N ARG A 10 15.85 -5.44 -34.16
CA ARG A 10 16.79 -4.73 -33.28
C ARG A 10 16.03 -3.97 -32.19
N VAL A 11 14.94 -3.27 -32.53
CA VAL A 11 14.10 -2.55 -31.57
C VAL A 11 13.52 -3.50 -30.50
N LEU A 12 13.08 -4.70 -30.87
CA LEU A 12 12.56 -5.67 -29.90
C LEU A 12 13.63 -6.30 -28.99
N THR A 13 14.90 -6.33 -29.44
CA THR A 13 16.01 -6.91 -28.67
C THR A 13 16.66 -5.89 -27.73
N THR A 14 16.59 -4.59 -28.02
CA THR A 14 17.10 -3.52 -27.15
C THR A 14 16.11 -3.05 -26.07
N SER A 15 14.82 -3.33 -26.20
CA SER A 15 13.81 -2.90 -25.22
C SER A 15 13.46 -3.96 -24.17
N GLY A 16 14.07 -5.16 -24.24
CA GLY A 16 13.60 -6.35 -23.51
C GLY A 16 14.56 -6.95 -22.47
N SER A 17 15.70 -6.33 -22.15
CA SER A 17 16.65 -6.97 -21.21
C SER A 17 17.48 -5.95 -20.44
N VAL A 18 16.99 -5.49 -19.28
CA VAL A 18 17.71 -5.52 -17.97
C VAL A 18 16.66 -5.32 -16.87
N LEU A 19 16.00 -6.39 -16.45
CA LEU A 19 15.40 -6.48 -15.11
C LEU A 19 15.99 -7.73 -14.47
N GLY A 20 17.19 -7.56 -13.90
CA GLY A 20 17.95 -8.65 -13.30
C GLY A 20 18.89 -8.11 -12.22
N LEU A 21 18.41 -8.17 -10.98
CA LEU A 21 19.16 -8.25 -9.72
C LEU A 21 20.43 -7.39 -9.61
N ALA A 22 20.28 -6.12 -9.22
CA ALA A 22 21.40 -5.34 -8.71
C ALA A 22 21.66 -5.70 -7.24
N SER A 23 22.59 -6.63 -7.01
CA SER A 23 23.33 -6.66 -5.77
C SER A 23 24.13 -5.36 -5.63
N ILE A 24 24.24 -4.87 -4.39
CA ILE A 24 24.86 -3.60 -3.95
C ILE A 24 26.29 -3.33 -4.45
N SER A 25 26.94 -4.28 -5.12
CA SER A 25 28.30 -4.12 -5.68
C SER A 25 28.35 -3.67 -7.16
N ALA A 26 27.22 -3.59 -7.88
CA ALA A 26 27.21 -3.27 -9.32
C ALA A 26 27.03 -1.78 -9.67
N ILE A 27 26.83 -0.91 -8.67
CA ILE A 27 26.52 0.53 -8.85
C ILE A 27 27.69 1.40 -9.31
N SER A 28 28.92 0.87 -9.36
CA SER A 28 30.10 1.63 -9.80
C SER A 28 30.24 1.73 -11.33
N GLY A 29 29.59 0.84 -12.10
CA GLY A 29 29.65 0.82 -13.57
C GLY A 29 28.46 1.47 -14.29
N LEU A 30 27.52 2.05 -13.55
CA LEU A 30 26.33 2.68 -14.12
C LEU A 30 26.66 4.02 -14.78
N THR A 31 26.08 4.24 -15.96
CA THR A 31 26.15 5.56 -16.62
C THR A 31 25.49 6.63 -15.74
N PRO A 32 25.88 7.91 -15.86
CA PRO A 32 25.29 9.00 -15.07
C PRO A 32 23.76 9.02 -15.13
N ALA A 33 23.19 8.70 -16.31
CA ALA A 33 21.74 8.61 -16.50
C ALA A 33 21.10 7.47 -15.69
N ALA A 34 21.76 6.31 -15.57
CA ALA A 34 21.27 5.20 -14.77
C ALA A 34 21.39 5.45 -13.26
N LYS A 35 22.41 6.21 -12.82
CA LYS A 35 22.50 6.70 -11.43
C LYS A 35 21.39 7.71 -11.12
N VAL A 36 21.07 8.60 -12.06
CA VAL A 36 19.95 9.54 -11.90
C VAL A 36 18.62 8.80 -11.83
N LEU A 37 18.38 7.79 -12.68
CA LEU A 37 17.16 6.98 -12.64
C LEU A 37 17.01 6.19 -11.32
N ALA A 38 18.13 5.64 -10.80
CA ALA A 38 18.14 4.96 -9.51
C ALA A 38 17.96 5.93 -8.32
N ALA A 39 18.48 7.16 -8.42
CA ALA A 39 18.32 8.21 -7.42
C ALA A 39 16.92 8.85 -7.44
N THR A 40 16.18 8.77 -8.56
CA THR A 40 14.77 9.19 -8.61
C THR A 40 13.81 8.16 -8.02
N GLN A 41 14.31 6.99 -7.60
CA GLN A 41 13.52 5.96 -6.92
C GLN A 41 13.60 6.08 -5.39
N THR A 42 14.03 7.22 -4.87
CA THR A 42 13.90 7.61 -3.47
C THR A 42 13.01 8.83 -3.37
N ASP A 43 11.69 8.59 -3.30
CA ASP A 43 10.74 9.35 -2.51
C ASP A 43 9.36 8.66 -2.58
N ALA A 44 9.28 7.47 -1.99
CA ALA A 44 8.01 6.90 -1.52
C ALA A 44 7.60 7.50 -0.15
N GLY A 45 8.06 8.72 0.17
CA GLY A 45 7.89 9.38 1.46
C GLY A 45 6.72 10.36 1.54
N SER A 46 6.03 10.63 0.43
CA SER A 46 4.89 11.56 0.38
C SER A 46 3.53 10.85 0.28
N GLY A 47 3.47 9.58 0.71
CA GLY A 47 2.21 8.87 0.87
C GLY A 47 1.38 9.49 2.01
N PRO A 48 0.05 9.37 1.99
CA PRO A 48 -0.77 9.79 3.11
C PRO A 48 -0.32 9.09 4.40
N SER A 49 -0.18 9.83 5.49
CA SER A 49 0.17 9.29 6.81
C SER A 49 -1.05 8.64 7.47
N LEU A 50 -0.81 7.86 8.54
CA LEU A 50 -1.90 7.36 9.37
C LEU A 50 -2.65 8.55 10.01
N PRO A 51 -4.00 8.53 10.01
CA PRO A 51 -4.80 9.50 10.75
C PRO A 51 -4.77 9.19 12.26
N ASP A 52 -5.04 10.19 13.10
CA ASP A 52 -4.94 10.08 14.57
C ASP A 52 -5.74 8.90 15.14
N TYR A 53 -6.96 8.68 14.66
CA TYR A 53 -7.83 7.57 15.11
C TYR A 53 -7.24 6.16 14.84
N ALA A 54 -6.28 6.08 13.92
CA ALA A 54 -5.62 4.85 13.51
C ALA A 54 -4.09 4.91 13.73
N SER A 55 -3.62 5.84 14.54
CA SER A 55 -2.19 6.04 14.84
C SER A 55 -1.50 4.83 15.48
N TRP A 56 -2.29 3.94 16.09
CA TRP A 56 -1.83 2.68 16.70
C TRP A 56 -1.56 1.55 15.67
N LYS A 57 -1.89 1.75 14.39
CA LYS A 57 -1.64 0.77 13.33
C LYS A 57 -0.18 0.76 12.88
N ASP A 58 0.22 -0.34 12.24
CA ASP A 58 1.53 -0.47 11.60
C ASP A 58 1.50 0.09 10.16
N PRO A 59 2.10 1.26 9.88
CA PRO A 59 2.09 1.87 8.55
C PRO A 59 2.87 1.03 7.52
N ASP A 60 3.87 0.26 7.94
CA ASP A 60 4.66 -0.57 7.03
C ASP A 60 3.87 -1.79 6.53
N SER A 61 2.81 -2.16 7.25
CA SER A 61 1.89 -3.23 6.86
C SER A 61 0.73 -2.76 5.97
N LEU A 62 0.59 -1.45 5.72
CA LEU A 62 -0.59 -0.86 5.06
C LEU A 62 -0.24 -0.08 3.79
N ILE A 63 -1.17 -0.09 2.83
CA ILE A 63 -1.22 0.86 1.71
C ILE A 63 -2.28 1.89 2.08
N ILE A 64 -1.87 3.13 2.31
CA ILE A 64 -2.77 4.20 2.74
C ILE A 64 -3.30 4.92 1.51
N HIS A 65 -4.58 4.67 1.19
CA HIS A 65 -5.26 5.30 0.04
C HIS A 65 -5.86 6.66 0.42
N SER A 66 -6.39 6.78 1.64
CA SER A 66 -6.90 8.02 2.23
C SER A 66 -6.99 7.89 3.75
N ALA A 67 -7.37 8.97 4.44
CA ALA A 67 -7.67 8.91 5.88
C ALA A 67 -8.79 7.91 6.23
N ASN A 68 -9.66 7.54 5.29
CA ASN A 68 -10.78 6.61 5.51
C ASN A 68 -10.58 5.23 4.86
N THR A 69 -9.48 5.03 4.12
CA THR A 69 -9.23 3.81 3.36
C THR A 69 -7.77 3.39 3.48
N MET A 70 -7.54 2.25 4.13
CA MET A 70 -6.23 1.62 4.30
C MET A 70 -6.33 0.14 3.96
N GLU A 71 -5.44 -0.36 3.12
CA GLU A 71 -5.42 -1.76 2.68
C GLU A 71 -4.24 -2.51 3.28
N THR A 72 -4.48 -3.72 3.81
CA THR A 72 -3.41 -4.61 4.26
C THR A 72 -2.56 -5.06 3.07
N LYS A 73 -1.24 -4.84 3.13
CA LYS A 73 -0.32 -5.39 2.12
C LYS A 73 -0.44 -6.91 2.09
N ARG A 74 -0.42 -7.50 0.89
CA ARG A 74 -0.48 -8.97 0.72
C ARG A 74 0.61 -9.70 1.53
N SER A 75 1.80 -9.13 1.64
CA SER A 75 2.91 -9.70 2.41
C SER A 75 2.73 -9.62 3.93
N ALA A 76 1.82 -8.77 4.42
CA ALA A 76 1.66 -8.46 5.84
C ALA A 76 0.61 -9.33 6.56
N PHE A 77 -0.17 -10.15 5.82
CA PHE A 77 -1.14 -11.09 6.41
C PHE A 77 -0.49 -12.11 7.36
N GLY A 78 0.77 -12.47 7.12
CA GLY A 78 1.48 -13.49 7.89
C GLY A 78 1.04 -14.91 7.54
N SER A 79 1.34 -15.86 8.42
CA SER A 79 1.04 -17.29 8.26
C SER A 79 -0.05 -17.81 9.21
N GLY A 80 -0.61 -16.94 10.05
CA GLY A 80 -1.69 -17.28 10.96
C GLY A 80 -3.08 -17.09 10.33
N ILE A 81 -4.10 -17.65 10.97
CA ILE A 81 -5.51 -17.47 10.56
C ILE A 81 -6.04 -16.10 11.02
N ILE A 82 -5.60 -15.63 12.18
CA ILE A 82 -6.03 -14.34 12.76
C ILE A 82 -5.12 -13.23 12.25
N THR A 83 -5.71 -12.24 11.58
CA THR A 83 -5.02 -11.01 11.18
C THR A 83 -4.80 -10.13 12.42
N PRO A 84 -3.55 -9.73 12.72
CA PRO A 84 -3.28 -8.78 13.79
C PRO A 84 -4.02 -7.45 13.59
N LEU A 85 -4.54 -6.88 14.68
CA LEU A 85 -5.44 -5.72 14.64
C LEU A 85 -4.75 -4.48 14.02
N GLU A 86 -3.45 -4.31 14.29
CA GLU A 86 -2.62 -3.22 13.78
C GLU A 86 -2.39 -3.28 12.27
N ARG A 87 -2.69 -4.43 11.63
CA ARG A 87 -2.59 -4.65 10.18
C ARG A 87 -3.93 -4.79 9.50
N LEU A 88 -5.03 -4.90 10.26
CA LEU A 88 -6.37 -5.03 9.71
C LEU A 88 -6.73 -3.80 8.89
N PHE A 89 -7.30 -4.02 7.69
CA PHE A 89 -7.70 -2.95 6.78
C PHE A 89 -8.73 -2.00 7.41
N VAL A 90 -8.84 -0.80 6.86
CA VAL A 90 -9.85 0.20 7.26
C VAL A 90 -10.62 0.66 6.04
N ARG A 91 -11.94 0.73 6.16
CA ARG A 91 -12.81 1.27 5.12
C ARG A 91 -14.00 1.96 5.77
N ASN A 92 -13.96 3.28 5.80
CA ASN A 92 -15.06 4.11 6.29
C ASN A 92 -15.74 4.86 5.12
N ASN A 93 -17.08 4.91 5.11
CA ASN A 93 -17.81 5.77 4.16
C ASN A 93 -17.68 7.26 4.52
N ILE A 94 -17.63 7.55 5.82
CA ILE A 94 -17.57 8.88 6.41
C ILE A 94 -16.48 8.90 7.48
N SER A 95 -16.07 10.08 7.93
CA SER A 95 -15.12 10.19 9.03
C SER A 95 -15.65 9.47 10.27
N PRO A 96 -14.79 8.71 10.99
CA PRO A 96 -15.20 8.08 12.23
C PRO A 96 -15.57 9.16 13.27
N PRO A 97 -16.48 8.84 14.20
CA PRO A 97 -16.81 9.74 15.30
C PRO A 97 -15.60 9.98 16.22
N SER A 98 -15.69 11.01 17.06
CA SER A 98 -14.68 11.28 18.11
C SER A 98 -14.51 10.07 19.04
N GLU A 99 -13.31 9.87 19.58
CA GLU A 99 -13.05 8.87 20.62
C GLU A 99 -13.85 9.12 21.92
N ASP A 100 -14.43 10.31 22.09
CA ASP A 100 -15.30 10.61 23.22
C ASP A 100 -16.48 9.63 23.37
N ILE A 101 -16.92 9.02 22.28
CA ILE A 101 -18.06 8.10 22.29
C ILE A 101 -17.82 6.83 23.12
N ILE A 102 -16.55 6.46 23.34
CA ILE A 102 -16.18 5.28 24.13
C ILE A 102 -15.83 5.61 25.60
N LYS A 103 -16.01 6.86 26.05
CA LYS A 103 -15.72 7.25 27.45
C LYS A 103 -16.58 6.54 28.48
N VAL A 104 -17.84 6.25 28.14
CA VAL A 104 -18.79 5.52 28.98
C VAL A 104 -19.47 4.44 28.13
N PRO A 105 -18.76 3.33 27.82
CA PRO A 105 -19.23 2.36 26.84
C PRO A 105 -20.53 1.68 27.26
N ASP A 106 -20.73 1.47 28.56
CA ASP A 106 -21.94 0.84 29.12
C ASP A 106 -23.19 1.73 29.02
N ALA A 107 -23.03 3.02 28.72
CA ALA A 107 -24.13 3.96 28.51
C ALA A 107 -24.54 4.09 27.04
N TRP A 108 -23.95 3.30 26.12
CA TRP A 108 -24.30 3.35 24.72
C TRP A 108 -25.73 2.83 24.48
N GLU A 109 -26.57 3.68 23.90
CA GLU A 109 -27.95 3.35 23.57
C GLU A 109 -28.06 2.78 22.14
N ILE A 110 -28.90 1.76 21.98
CA ILE A 110 -29.25 1.18 20.68
C ILE A 110 -30.77 1.18 20.58
N GLU A 111 -31.30 1.89 19.59
CA GLU A 111 -32.74 1.84 19.29
C GLU A 111 -33.08 0.56 18.53
N ILE A 112 -34.03 -0.21 19.07
CA ILE A 112 -34.64 -1.35 18.40
C ILE A 112 -36.07 -0.96 18.04
N ALA A 113 -36.40 -0.98 16.75
CA ALA A 113 -37.70 -0.55 16.24
C ALA A 113 -38.17 -1.45 15.08
N GLY A 114 -39.47 -1.42 14.77
CA GLY A 114 -40.04 -2.21 13.67
C GLY A 114 -40.30 -3.68 13.99
N VAL A 115 -40.29 -4.05 15.27
CA VAL A 115 -40.68 -5.38 15.78
C VAL A 115 -41.92 -5.26 16.68
N LYS A 116 -42.50 -6.39 17.08
CA LYS A 116 -43.71 -6.42 17.92
C LYS A 116 -43.48 -5.74 19.28
N ASP A 117 -42.36 -6.07 19.91
CA ASP A 117 -41.95 -5.58 21.22
C ASP A 117 -40.57 -4.90 21.03
N PRO A 118 -40.55 -3.59 20.71
CA PRO A 118 -39.33 -2.83 20.40
C PRO A 118 -38.45 -2.63 21.63
#